data_AF-A0A3M1MBZ4-F1
#
_entry.id   AF-A0A3M1MBZ4-F1
#
_cell.length_a   1.000
_cell.length_b   1.000
_cell.length_c   1.000
_cell.angle_alpha   90.00
_cell.angle_beta   90.00
_cell.angle_gamma   90.00
#
_symmetry.space_group_name_H-M   'P 1'
#
loop_
_entity.id
_entity.type
_entity.pdbx_description
1 polymer ?
#
loop_
_entity_poly.entity_id
_entity_poly.type
_entity_poly.pdbx_seq_one_letter_code
_entity_poly.pdbx_strand_id
1 'polypeptide(L)'
;MDERVNFYDLTYQELSALVETWGEPSYRARQLWQGAYQNLWHTPEQFSNLPKDLRARLEAEVRFDLLEPVTRLESSDGQTVKTLFRLHDGQFIEAVLMRYGDTPGPRETHPSGCSPKGRGESSLAPGPRQVHPSRFPPQVRDESPRTPGPSPK
;
A
#
# COMPACT_ATOMS: atom_id res chain seq x y z
N MET A 1 -8.87 -8.47 21.33
CA MET A 1 -9.08 -8.31 19.87
C MET A 1 -9.68 -6.95 19.68
N ASP A 2 -9.09 -6.13 18.81
CA ASP A 2 -9.70 -4.85 18.44
C ASP A 2 -10.95 -5.15 17.61
N GLU A 3 -12.11 -4.64 18.03
CA GLU A 3 -13.41 -4.93 17.41
C GLU A 3 -13.73 -3.93 16.28
N ARG A 4 -12.87 -2.92 16.08
CA ARG A 4 -13.03 -1.90 15.03
C ARG A 4 -12.80 -2.48 13.64
N VAL A 5 -13.60 -2.00 12.69
CA VAL A 5 -13.46 -2.39 11.29
C VAL A 5 -12.19 -1.78 10.70
N ASN A 6 -11.41 -2.57 9.97
CA ASN A 6 -10.26 -2.04 9.26
C ASN A 6 -10.73 -1.33 7.99
N PHE A 7 -10.32 -0.08 7.82
CA PHE A 7 -10.67 0.74 6.66
C PHE A 7 -10.31 0.06 5.33
N TYR A 8 -9.15 -0.61 5.27
CA TYR A 8 -8.65 -1.23 4.04
C TYR A 8 -9.32 -2.57 3.70
N ASP A 9 -10.13 -3.11 4.61
CA ASP A 9 -10.97 -4.29 4.33
C ASP A 9 -12.33 -3.90 3.71
N LEU A 10 -12.69 -2.61 3.74
CA LEU A 10 -13.92 -2.09 3.16
C LEU A 10 -13.76 -1.77 1.67
N THR A 11 -14.71 -2.22 0.87
CA THR A 11 -14.92 -1.69 -0.48
C THR A 11 -15.50 -0.27 -0.41
N TYR A 12 -15.43 0.48 -1.51
CA TYR A 12 -16.04 1.81 -1.58
C TYR A 12 -17.55 1.78 -1.32
N GLN A 13 -18.24 0.73 -1.76
CA GLN A 13 -19.68 0.56 -1.53
C GLN A 13 -19.99 0.31 -0.06
N GLU A 14 -19.22 -0.56 0.60
CA GLU A 14 -19.36 -0.82 2.04
C GLU A 14 -19.02 0.43 2.87
N LEU A 15 -18.00 1.20 2.49
CA LEU A 15 -17.69 2.49 3.12
C LEU A 15 -18.83 3.49 2.95
N SER A 16 -19.44 3.57 1.76
CA SER A 16 -20.60 4.45 1.53
C SER A 16 -21.78 4.05 2.41
N ALA A 17 -22.09 2.76 2.47
CA ALA A 17 -23.15 2.25 3.33
C ALA A 17 -22.87 2.53 4.81
N LEU A 18 -21.64 2.33 5.27
CA LEU A 18 -21.23 2.61 6.64
C LEU A 18 -21.45 4.08 7.02
N VAL A 19 -20.98 4.99 6.16
CA VAL A 19 -21.15 6.44 6.33
C VAL A 19 -22.63 6.83 6.35
N GLU A 20 -23.46 6.22 5.50
CA GLU A 20 -24.91 6.42 5.49
C GLU A 20 -25.57 5.94 6.80
N THR A 21 -25.12 4.81 7.37
CA THR A 21 -25.62 4.34 8.68
C THR A 21 -25.29 5.31 9.82
N TRP A 22 -24.25 6.13 9.66
CA TRP A 22 -23.89 7.18 10.61
C TRP A 22 -24.71 8.47 10.43
N GLY A 23 -25.59 8.53 9.43
CA GLY A 23 -26.38 9.71 9.09
C GLY A 23 -25.60 10.75 8.28
N GLU A 24 -24.43 10.39 7.75
CA GLU A 24 -23.62 11.28 6.94
C GLU A 24 -23.95 11.15 5.44
N PRO A 25 -23.83 12.24 4.66
CA PRO A 25 -24.04 12.17 3.23
C PRO A 25 -23.03 11.26 2.52
N SER A 26 -23.46 10.57 1.45
CA SER A 26 -22.61 9.63 0.68
C SER A 26 -21.32 10.25 0.11
N TYR A 27 -21.27 11.58 -0.12
CA TYR A 27 -20.04 12.24 -0.56
C TYR A 27 -18.92 12.21 0.50
N ARG A 28 -19.24 12.00 1.78
CA ARG A 28 -18.24 11.83 2.86
C ARG A 28 -17.42 10.56 2.66
N ALA A 29 -18.03 9.50 2.14
CA ALA A 29 -17.29 8.28 1.77
C ALA A 29 -16.26 8.57 0.67
N ARG A 30 -16.58 9.44 -0.31
CA ARG A 30 -15.61 9.90 -1.31
C ARG A 30 -14.45 10.67 -0.70
N GLN A 31 -14.70 11.54 0.26
CA GLN A 31 -13.64 12.28 0.96
C GLN A 31 -12.72 11.34 1.74
N LEU A 32 -13.31 10.37 2.44
CA LEU A 32 -12.56 9.33 3.15
C LEU A 32 -11.70 8.50 2.20
N TRP A 33 -12.30 8.04 1.10
CA TRP A 33 -11.60 7.25 0.08
C TRP A 33 -10.43 8.01 -0.54
N GLN A 34 -10.63 9.28 -0.90
CA GLN A 34 -9.57 10.13 -1.44
C GLN A 34 -8.47 10.40 -0.42
N GLY A 35 -8.84 10.70 0.83
CA GLY A 35 -7.85 10.92 1.89
C GLY A 35 -6.99 9.68 2.14
N ALA A 36 -7.60 8.49 2.21
CA ALA A 36 -6.89 7.25 2.44
C ALA A 36 -6.00 6.83 1.25
N TYR A 37 -6.53 6.81 0.02
CA TYR A 37 -5.83 6.23 -1.13
C TYR A 37 -5.02 7.24 -1.96
N GLN A 38 -5.36 8.53 -1.96
CA GLN A 38 -4.62 9.55 -2.72
C GLN A 38 -3.67 10.34 -1.81
N ASN A 39 -4.15 10.74 -0.64
CA ASN A 39 -3.37 11.55 0.30
C ASN A 39 -2.61 10.70 1.33
N LEU A 40 -2.85 9.38 1.37
CA LEU A 40 -2.20 8.43 2.28
C LEU A 40 -2.46 8.73 3.76
N TRP A 41 -3.62 9.32 4.05
CA TRP A 41 -4.05 9.56 5.41
C TRP A 41 -4.47 8.24 6.06
N HIS A 42 -3.97 8.03 7.26
CA HIS A 42 -4.12 6.80 8.03
C HIS A 42 -4.47 7.10 9.50
N THR A 43 -4.88 8.33 9.79
CA THR A 43 -5.37 8.74 11.12
C THR A 43 -6.59 9.65 10.95
N PRO A 44 -7.64 9.51 11.80
CA PRO A 44 -8.82 10.36 11.72
C PRO A 44 -8.52 11.86 11.78
N GLU A 45 -7.45 12.26 12.48
CA GLU A 45 -7.03 13.65 12.65
C GLU A 45 -6.59 14.31 11.34
N GLN A 46 -6.01 13.52 10.41
CA GLN A 46 -5.56 14.00 9.10
C GLN A 46 -6.71 14.41 8.19
N PHE A 47 -7.93 13.91 8.43
CA PHE A 47 -9.13 14.26 7.69
C PHE A 47 -9.73 15.61 8.14
N SER A 48 -8.94 16.68 8.05
CA SER A 48 -9.31 18.03 8.52
C SER A 48 -10.54 18.64 7.82
N ASN A 49 -10.91 18.11 6.65
CA ASN A 49 -12.11 18.47 5.90
C ASN A 49 -13.41 17.81 6.43
N LEU A 50 -13.30 16.91 7.42
CA LEU A 50 -14.45 16.25 8.06
C LEU A 50 -14.85 16.95 9.37
N PRO A 51 -16.16 16.98 9.69
CA PRO A 51 -16.65 17.45 10.98
C PRO A 51 -15.99 16.73 12.14
N LYS A 52 -15.91 17.39 13.31
CA LYS A 52 -15.33 16.79 14.52
C LYS A 52 -16.06 15.51 14.93
N ASP A 53 -17.39 15.50 14.84
CA ASP A 53 -18.21 14.35 15.23
C ASP A 53 -17.93 13.13 14.35
N LEU A 54 -17.79 13.33 13.05
CA LEU A 54 -17.42 12.25 12.11
C LEU A 54 -16.00 11.73 12.37
N ARG A 55 -15.04 12.61 12.67
CA ARG A 55 -13.68 12.19 13.03
C ARG A 55 -13.65 11.38 14.32
N ALA A 56 -14.37 11.81 15.36
CA ALA A 56 -14.48 11.07 16.62
C ALA A 56 -15.10 9.69 16.40
N ARG A 57 -16.09 9.59 15.50
CA ARG A 57 -16.73 8.33 15.16
C ARG A 57 -15.82 7.39 14.38
N LEU A 58 -15.04 7.93 13.43
CA LEU A 58 -14.01 7.18 12.73
C LEU A 58 -12.97 6.62 13.70
N GLU A 59 -12.52 7.41 14.69
CA GLU A 59 -11.57 6.95 15.70
C GLU A 59 -12.12 5.80 16.55
N ALA A 60 -13.41 5.87 16.89
CA ALA A 60 -14.09 4.87 17.73
C ALA A 60 -14.43 3.57 16.99
N GLU A 61 -14.84 3.64 15.71
CA GLU A 61 -15.40 2.50 14.98
C GLU A 61 -14.45 1.92 13.92
N VAL A 62 -13.48 2.71 13.44
CA VAL A 62 -12.61 2.36 12.30
C VAL A 62 -11.13 2.43 12.69
N ARG A 63 -10.37 1.42 12.26
CA ARG A 63 -8.91 1.39 12.35
C ARG A 63 -8.28 1.50 10.96
N PHE A 64 -7.14 2.16 10.88
CA PHE A 64 -6.35 2.30 9.66
C PHE A 64 -5.10 1.42 9.79
N ASP A 65 -5.32 0.11 9.78
CA ASP A 65 -4.25 -0.84 10.02
C ASP A 65 -3.37 -0.98 8.79
N LEU A 66 -2.17 -0.48 8.94
CA LEU A 66 -1.12 -0.53 7.95
C LEU A 66 -0.19 -1.72 8.22
N LEU A 67 0.47 -2.21 7.17
CA LEU A 67 1.53 -3.20 7.32
C LEU A 67 2.75 -2.54 7.96
N GLU A 68 3.34 -3.20 8.95
CA GLU A 68 4.55 -2.71 9.61
C GLU A 68 5.78 -3.21 8.85
N PRO A 69 6.59 -2.32 8.23
CA PRO A 69 7.85 -2.73 7.62
C PRO A 69 8.87 -3.08 8.71
N VAL A 70 9.37 -4.32 8.68
CA VAL A 70 10.36 -4.83 9.65
C VAL A 70 11.78 -4.66 9.11
N THR A 71 11.96 -4.99 7.83
CA THR A 71 13.27 -4.95 7.17
C THR A 71 13.09 -4.42 5.75
N ARG A 72 13.99 -3.53 5.33
CA ARG A 72 14.10 -3.03 3.96
C ARG A 72 15.49 -3.35 3.43
N LEU A 73 15.57 -3.94 2.25
CA LEU A 73 16.80 -4.21 1.52
C LEU A 73 16.72 -3.55 0.15
N GLU A 74 17.76 -2.82 -0.22
CA GLU A 74 17.84 -2.10 -1.48
C GLU A 74 18.97 -2.67 -2.32
N SER A 75 18.73 -2.82 -3.62
CA SER A 75 19.78 -3.18 -4.57
C SER A 75 20.82 -2.05 -4.65
N SER A 76 22.04 -2.38 -5.09
CA SER A 76 23.13 -1.42 -5.22
C SER A 76 22.82 -0.26 -6.18
N ASP A 77 21.93 -0.47 -7.13
CA ASP A 77 21.47 0.54 -8.10
C ASP A 77 20.18 1.29 -7.64
N GLY A 78 19.61 0.92 -6.48
CA GLY A 78 18.36 1.50 -5.95
C GLY A 78 17.09 1.15 -6.74
N GLN A 79 17.19 0.35 -7.80
CA GLN A 79 16.05 0.03 -8.68
C GLN A 79 15.16 -1.07 -8.13
N THR A 80 15.65 -1.87 -7.17
CA THR A 80 14.90 -2.94 -6.53
C THR A 80 14.91 -2.75 -5.03
N VAL A 81 13.71 -2.71 -4.44
CA VAL A 81 13.52 -2.60 -2.99
C VAL A 81 12.72 -3.81 -2.52
N LYS A 82 13.32 -4.63 -1.66
CA LYS A 82 12.61 -5.72 -0.97
C LYS A 82 12.26 -5.28 0.44
N THR A 83 10.98 -5.37 0.78
CA THR A 83 10.47 -5.03 2.12
C THR A 83 9.80 -6.24 2.75
N LEU A 84 10.25 -6.61 3.94
CA LEU A 84 9.59 -7.59 4.80
C LEU A 84 8.58 -6.85 5.69
N PHE A 85 7.33 -7.25 5.63
CA PHE A 85 6.27 -6.72 6.47
C PHE A 85 5.83 -7.73 7.51
N ARG A 86 5.48 -7.24 8.70
CA ARG A 86 4.80 -8.00 9.74
C ARG A 86 3.30 -7.78 9.64
N LEU A 87 2.55 -8.87 9.70
CA LEU A 87 1.10 -8.89 9.77
C LEU A 87 0.63 -8.86 11.23
N HIS A 88 -0.65 -8.52 11.43
CA HIS A 88 -1.27 -8.44 12.76
C HIS A 88 -1.32 -9.79 13.50
N ASP A 89 -1.31 -10.91 12.77
CA ASP A 89 -1.27 -12.27 13.32
C ASP A 89 0.16 -12.74 13.66
N GLY A 90 1.15 -11.85 13.49
CA GLY A 90 2.56 -12.16 13.71
C GLY A 90 3.23 -12.91 12.56
N GLN A 91 2.52 -13.19 11.47
CA GLN A 91 3.11 -13.72 10.25
C GLN A 91 3.84 -12.62 9.46
N PHE A 92 4.59 -13.02 8.44
CA PHE A 92 5.38 -12.10 7.62
C PHE A 92 5.08 -12.29 6.14
N ILE A 93 5.13 -11.19 5.40
CA ILE A 93 5.06 -11.18 3.93
C ILE A 93 6.20 -10.36 3.36
N GLU A 94 6.74 -10.77 2.22
CA GLU A 94 7.73 -9.99 1.47
C GLU A 94 7.06 -9.31 0.27
N ALA A 95 7.38 -8.04 0.04
CA ALA A 95 7.06 -7.33 -1.19
C ALA A 95 8.35 -6.88 -1.89
N VAL A 96 8.39 -6.98 -3.21
CA VAL A 96 9.50 -6.50 -4.03
C VAL A 96 8.97 -5.41 -4.95
N LEU A 97 9.46 -4.18 -4.77
CA LEU A 97 9.23 -3.06 -5.66
C LEU A 97 10.38 -2.99 -6.66
N MET A 98 10.07 -3.16 -7.94
CA MET A 98 11.02 -2.99 -9.05
C MET A 98 10.68 -1.74 -9.84
N ARG A 99 11.66 -0.84 -9.98
CA ARG A 99 11.59 0.33 -10.85
C ARG A 99 12.15 -0.03 -12.20
N TYR A 100 11.28 -0.04 -13.21
CA TYR A 100 11.73 -0.06 -14.60
C TYR A 100 11.97 1.38 -15.02
N GLY A 101 13.15 1.67 -15.57
CA GLY A 101 13.43 3.00 -16.11
C GLY A 101 12.44 3.34 -17.22
N ASP A 102 12.05 4.60 -17.29
CA ASP A 102 11.14 5.18 -18.31
C ASP A 102 11.84 5.30 -19.68
N THR A 103 12.63 4.30 -20.07
CA THR A 103 13.11 4.24 -21.45
C THR A 103 11.96 3.64 -22.25
N PRO A 104 11.28 4.40 -23.14
CA PRO A 104 10.46 3.77 -24.15
C PRO A 104 11.40 2.90 -24.99
N GLY A 105 11.46 1.61 -24.67
CA GLY A 105 12.13 0.64 -25.51
C GLY A 105 11.50 0.71 -26.91
N PRO A 106 12.26 0.47 -27.98
CA PRO A 106 11.64 0.22 -29.28
C PRO A 106 10.56 -0.85 -29.06
N ARG A 107 9.39 -0.69 -29.68
CA ARG A 107 8.38 -1.77 -29.73
C ARG A 107 9.02 -2.96 -30.44
N GLU A 108 9.71 -3.80 -29.70
CA GLU A 108 10.18 -5.09 -30.17
C GLU A 108 8.95 -6.00 -30.19
N THR A 109 8.45 -6.23 -31.40
CA THR A 109 7.53 -7.33 -31.70
C THR A 109 8.10 -8.62 -31.12
N HIS A 110 7.31 -9.29 -30.27
CA HIS A 110 7.64 -10.58 -29.67
C HIS A 110 8.23 -11.56 -30.71
N PRO A 111 9.47 -12.03 -30.57
CA PRO A 111 9.83 -13.35 -31.01
C PRO A 111 9.58 -14.30 -29.83
N SER A 112 8.51 -15.09 -29.97
CA SER A 112 8.28 -16.26 -29.14
C SER A 112 9.55 -17.11 -29.06
N GLY A 113 9.99 -17.42 -27.84
CA GLY A 113 10.88 -18.55 -27.57
C GLY A 113 12.20 -18.20 -26.91
N CYS A 114 12.26 -18.33 -25.57
CA CYS A 114 13.49 -18.76 -24.91
C CYS A 114 13.16 -19.47 -23.60
N SER A 115 13.52 -20.75 -23.51
CA SER A 115 13.34 -21.62 -22.33
C SER A 115 14.38 -21.31 -21.25
N PRO A 116 14.02 -21.19 -19.97
CA PRO A 116 15.03 -21.08 -18.91
C PRO A 116 15.53 -22.46 -18.48
N LYS A 117 16.82 -22.72 -18.70
CA LYS A 117 17.63 -23.64 -17.90
C LYS A 117 18.33 -22.83 -16.82
N GLY A 118 18.10 -23.14 -15.55
CA GLY A 118 18.85 -22.57 -14.43
C GLY A 118 18.37 -23.15 -13.10
N ARG A 119 19.14 -24.09 -12.55
CA ARG A 119 18.99 -24.63 -11.20
C ARG A 119 19.39 -23.57 -10.17
N GLY A 120 18.52 -23.30 -9.22
CA GLY A 120 18.84 -22.65 -7.95
C GLY A 120 18.01 -23.34 -6.87
N GLU A 121 18.68 -24.06 -5.97
CA GLU A 121 18.06 -24.82 -4.88
C GLU A 121 17.28 -23.88 -3.95
N SER A 122 15.98 -24.18 -3.80
CA SER A 122 15.07 -23.50 -2.88
C SER A 122 15.21 -24.14 -1.50
N SER A 123 15.82 -23.41 -0.56
CA SER A 123 15.69 -23.72 0.86
C SER A 123 14.24 -23.48 1.26
N LEU A 124 13.59 -24.55 1.67
CA LEU A 124 12.16 -24.67 1.99
C LEU A 124 11.78 -23.80 3.21
N ALA A 125 11.53 -22.51 2.98
CA ALA A 125 10.65 -21.71 3.83
C ALA A 125 9.21 -21.86 3.33
N PRO A 126 8.18 -21.90 4.19
CA PRO A 126 6.80 -21.93 3.73
C PRO A 126 6.57 -20.71 2.80
N GLY A 127 6.24 -21.00 1.55
CA GLY A 127 6.17 -19.99 0.50
C GLY A 127 5.19 -18.86 0.85
N PRO A 128 5.46 -17.63 0.41
CA PRO A 128 4.62 -16.49 0.73
C PRO A 128 3.19 -16.75 0.22
N ARG A 129 2.20 -16.63 1.10
CA ARG A 129 0.79 -16.62 0.69
C ARG A 129 0.60 -15.42 -0.24
N GLN A 130 0.18 -15.71 -1.47
CA GLN A 130 -0.26 -14.68 -2.41
C GLN A 130 -1.44 -13.93 -1.78
N VAL A 131 -1.20 -12.71 -1.33
CA VAL A 131 -2.25 -11.82 -0.81
C VAL A 131 -2.76 -10.95 -1.96
N HIS A 132 -4.07 -10.81 -2.05
CA HIS A 132 -4.70 -10.01 -3.10
C HIS A 132 -4.22 -8.55 -3.03
N PRO A 133 -3.92 -7.87 -4.15
CA PRO A 133 -3.35 -6.52 -4.17
C PRO A 133 -4.17 -5.48 -3.39
N SER A 134 -5.49 -5.63 -3.35
CA SER A 134 -6.38 -4.73 -2.59
C SER A 134 -6.22 -4.82 -1.06
N ARG A 135 -5.50 -5.82 -0.55
CA ARG A 135 -5.12 -5.94 0.87
C ARG A 135 -3.83 -5.21 1.20
N PHE A 136 -3.09 -4.72 0.21
CA PHE A 136 -1.95 -3.86 0.48
C PHE A 136 -2.47 -2.43 0.67
N PRO A 137 -2.32 -1.86 1.87
CA PRO A 137 -2.57 -0.43 2.03
C PRO A 137 -1.60 0.38 1.15
N PRO A 138 -1.91 1.66 0.86
CA PRO A 138 -1.20 2.45 -0.15
C PRO A 138 0.21 2.94 0.28
N GLN A 139 0.88 2.19 1.17
CA GLN A 139 2.18 2.51 1.77
C GLN A 139 3.37 2.47 0.80
N VAL A 140 3.18 2.03 -0.45
CA VAL A 140 4.27 1.94 -1.43
C VAL A 140 4.43 3.28 -2.16
N ARG A 141 4.90 4.29 -1.43
CA ARG A 141 5.60 5.42 -2.06
C ARG A 141 7.07 5.37 -1.71
N ASP A 142 7.87 5.65 -2.72
CA ASP A 142 9.31 5.81 -2.58
C ASP A 142 9.62 7.04 -1.74
N GLU A 143 9.96 6.85 -0.47
CA GLU A 143 10.56 7.89 0.37
C GLU A 143 12.09 7.97 0.15
N SER A 144 12.59 7.61 -1.04
CA SER A 144 14.00 7.83 -1.35
C SER A 144 14.26 9.35 -1.37
N PRO A 145 15.30 9.84 -0.67
CA PRO A 145 15.61 11.26 -0.65
C PRO A 145 15.87 11.72 -2.09
N ARG A 146 15.09 12.70 -2.56
CA ARG A 146 15.39 13.40 -3.82
C ARG A 146 16.74 14.08 -3.64
N THR A 147 17.78 13.54 -4.28
CA THR A 147 19.10 14.15 -4.31
C THR A 147 18.95 15.58 -4.86
N PRO A 148 19.41 16.63 -4.14
CA PRO A 148 19.37 17.98 -4.68
C PRO A 148 20.24 18.03 -5.94
N GLY A 149 19.65 18.47 -7.05
CA GLY A 149 20.34 18.63 -8.32
C GLY A 149 21.50 19.63 -8.20
N PRO A 150 22.54 19.52 -9.06
CA PRO A 150 23.70 20.39 -8.98
C PRO A 150 23.31 21.85 -9.21
N SER A 151 23.74 22.74 -8.32
CA SER A 151 23.58 24.18 -8.46
C SER A 151 24.36 24.70 -9.68
N PRO A 152 23.76 25.54 -10.53
CA PRO A 152 24.48 26.13 -11.66
C PRO A 152 25.52 27.14 -11.16
N LYS A 153 26.70 27.13 -11.78
CA LYS A 153 27.80 28.08 -11.55
C LYS A 153 27.53 29.43 -12.20
#